data_AF-A0AB36FQY0-F1
#
_entry.id   AF-A0AB36FQY0-F1
#
_cell.length_a   1.000
_cell.length_b   1.000
_cell.length_c   1.000
_cell.angle_alpha   90.00
_cell.angle_beta   90.00
_cell.angle_gamma   90.00
#
_symmetry.space_group_name_H-M   'P 1'
#
loop_
_entity.id
_entity.type
_entity.pdbx_description
1 polymer ?
#
loop_
_entity_poly.entity_id
_entity_poly.type
_entity_poly.pdbx_seq_one_letter_code
_entity_poly.pdbx_strand_id
1 'polypeptide(L)'
;MSTGNTTHEAKRDSFESVLIRYVAQQSRFANSYDNLATFLSAASGKSINGRKITFMARGEAYAKKWLMDLLLKTALQFGWAPSSAEDWEDVIWALTGKRQSVYGGDNQQIYVDLAELSGKPEQLFESNFQEMLQETNYGRSV
;
A
#
# COMPACT_ATOMS: atom_id res chain seq x y z
N MET A 1 7.85 -25.44 36.25
CA MET A 1 8.32 -24.20 35.60
C MET A 1 7.62 -24.14 34.26
N SER A 2 6.61 -23.28 34.12
CA SER A 2 5.85 -23.16 32.87
C SER A 2 6.58 -22.17 31.98
N THR A 3 7.21 -22.65 30.91
CA THR A 3 7.77 -21.79 29.87
C THR A 3 6.61 -21.24 29.05
N GLY A 4 6.26 -19.99 29.30
CA GLY A 4 5.30 -19.26 28.48
C GLY A 4 5.85 -19.09 27.08
N ASN A 5 5.30 -19.83 26.12
CA ASN A 5 5.42 -19.50 24.70
C ASN A 5 4.59 -18.24 24.46
N THR A 6 5.20 -17.08 24.62
CA THR A 6 4.67 -15.85 24.05
C THR A 6 4.93 -15.96 22.55
N THR A 7 3.96 -16.53 21.82
CA THR A 7 3.89 -16.36 20.37
C THR A 7 3.80 -14.86 20.14
N HIS A 8 4.92 -14.22 19.79
CA HIS A 8 4.89 -12.88 19.24
C HIS A 8 4.05 -12.96 17.97
N GLU A 9 2.76 -12.62 18.04
CA GLU A 9 1.96 -12.37 16.85
C GLU A 9 2.75 -11.37 16.02
N ALA A 10 3.17 -11.78 14.83
CA ALA A 10 3.92 -10.93 13.93
C ALA A 10 3.08 -9.68 13.65
N LYS A 11 3.52 -8.53 14.16
CA LYS A 11 2.83 -7.27 13.98
C LYS A 11 2.78 -6.98 12.47
N ARG A 12 1.58 -6.97 11.89
CA ARG A 12 1.34 -6.64 10.48
C ARG A 12 2.00 -5.30 10.14
N ASP A 13 2.72 -5.24 9.02
CA ASP A 13 3.24 -3.99 8.47
C ASP A 13 2.07 -3.07 8.09
N SER A 14 2.15 -1.78 8.43
CA SER A 14 1.14 -0.82 8.02
C SER A 14 1.19 -0.56 6.51
N PHE A 15 0.09 -0.09 5.92
CA PHE A 15 0.04 0.18 4.48
C PHE A 15 1.11 1.16 4.01
N GLU A 16 1.33 2.25 4.76
CA GLU A 16 2.44 3.16 4.44
C GLU A 16 3.81 2.48 4.53
N SER A 17 4.00 1.51 5.43
CA SER A 17 5.24 0.73 5.52
C SER A 17 5.47 -0.08 4.24
N VAL A 18 4.43 -0.75 3.74
CA VAL A 18 4.48 -1.53 2.50
C VAL A 18 4.86 -0.63 1.32
N LEU A 19 4.15 0.49 1.15
CA LEU A 19 4.39 1.43 0.06
C LEU A 19 5.80 2.04 0.13
N ILE A 20 6.24 2.48 1.32
CA ILE A 20 7.56 3.09 1.50
C ILE A 20 8.66 2.07 1.20
N ARG A 21 8.56 0.83 1.67
CA ARG A 21 9.57 -0.20 1.40
C ARG A 21 9.65 -0.53 -0.08
N TYR A 22 8.50 -0.68 -0.75
CA TYR A 22 8.46 -0.91 -2.19
C TYR A 22 9.12 0.22 -2.99
N VAL A 23 8.75 1.47 -2.68
CA VAL A 23 9.28 2.63 -3.41
C VAL A 23 10.76 2.85 -3.10
N ALA A 24 11.19 2.72 -1.84
CA ALA A 24 12.59 2.95 -1.46
C ALA A 24 13.57 1.96 -2.12
N GLN A 25 13.11 0.75 -2.46
CA GLN A 25 13.91 -0.26 -3.16
C GLN A 25 14.16 0.06 -4.63
N GLN A 26 13.40 0.99 -5.23
CA GLN A 26 13.65 1.38 -6.61
C GLN A 26 15.05 1.98 -6.76
N SER A 27 15.74 1.64 -7.84
CA SER A 27 17.14 2.01 -8.09
C SER A 27 17.41 3.51 -7.94
N ARG A 28 16.42 4.33 -8.29
CA ARG A 28 16.45 5.80 -8.15
C ARG A 28 16.65 6.27 -6.71
N PHE A 29 16.19 5.53 -5.71
CA PHE A 29 16.27 5.92 -4.31
C PHE A 29 17.38 5.20 -3.55
N ALA A 30 17.87 4.06 -4.06
CA ALA A 30 18.96 3.29 -3.47
C ALA A 30 18.74 2.99 -1.97
N ASN A 31 17.50 2.65 -1.59
CA ASN A 31 17.08 2.42 -0.20
C ASN A 31 17.27 3.62 0.75
N SER A 32 17.48 4.82 0.24
CA SER A 32 17.59 6.04 1.04
C SER A 32 16.23 6.69 1.27
N TYR A 33 15.79 6.71 2.53
CA TYR A 33 14.56 7.40 2.93
C TYR A 33 14.67 8.92 2.84
N ASP A 34 15.89 9.49 2.90
CA ASP A 34 16.11 10.91 2.64
C ASP A 34 15.88 11.23 1.16
N ASN A 35 16.40 10.41 0.24
CA ASN A 35 16.16 10.58 -1.19
C ASN A 35 14.66 10.46 -1.54
N LEU A 36 13.98 9.49 -0.92
CA LEU A 36 12.53 9.35 -1.06
C LEU A 36 11.79 10.58 -0.52
N ALA A 37 12.16 11.08 0.66
CA ALA A 37 11.55 12.28 1.22
C ALA A 37 11.76 13.52 0.34
N THR A 38 12.94 13.71 -0.24
CA THR A 38 13.23 14.78 -1.21
C THR A 38 12.36 14.65 -2.45
N PHE A 39 12.24 13.45 -3.01
CA PHE A 39 11.40 13.20 -4.19
C PHE A 39 9.92 13.49 -3.90
N LEU A 40 9.38 12.97 -2.80
CA LEU A 40 7.99 13.21 -2.39
C LEU A 40 7.76 14.69 -2.08
N SER A 41 8.76 15.38 -1.52
CA SER A 41 8.66 16.81 -1.25
C SER A 41 8.55 17.62 -2.54
N ALA A 42 9.37 17.29 -3.54
CA ALA A 42 9.32 17.91 -4.86
C ALA A 42 7.98 17.62 -5.57
N ALA A 43 7.49 16.38 -5.48
CA ALA A 43 6.24 15.98 -6.13
C ALA A 43 4.98 16.61 -5.51
N SER A 44 4.99 16.91 -4.20
CA SER A 44 3.83 17.46 -3.48
C SER A 44 3.90 18.95 -3.21
N GLY A 45 5.06 19.58 -3.38
CA GLY A 45 5.33 20.95 -2.94
C GLY A 45 5.35 21.12 -1.42
N LYS A 46 5.31 20.04 -0.63
CA LYS A 46 5.31 20.06 0.83
C LYS A 46 6.62 19.52 1.38
N SER A 47 7.18 20.15 2.40
CA SER A 47 8.39 19.63 3.07
C SER A 47 8.09 18.32 3.80
N ILE A 48 8.81 17.26 3.43
CA ILE A 48 8.79 15.94 4.07
C ILE A 48 10.19 15.65 4.61
N ASN A 49 10.25 15.15 5.83
CA ASN A 49 11.51 14.81 6.50
C ASN A 49 11.78 13.31 6.42
N GLY A 50 12.99 12.91 6.00
CA GLY A 50 13.37 11.49 5.87
C GLY A 50 13.27 10.70 7.17
N ARG A 51 13.53 11.31 8.34
CA ARG A 51 13.31 10.66 9.64
C ARG A 51 11.85 10.26 9.85
N LYS A 52 10.90 11.06 9.37
CA LYS A 52 9.48 10.69 9.42
C LYS A 52 9.19 9.51 8.50
N ILE A 53 9.76 9.49 7.30
CA ILE A 53 9.67 8.33 6.38
C ILE A 53 10.23 7.07 7.06
N THR A 54 11.37 7.16 7.75
CA THR A 54 11.95 6.04 8.52
C THR A 54 11.00 5.51 9.59
N PHE A 55 10.38 6.40 10.37
CA PHE A 55 9.41 5.97 11.40
C PHE A 55 8.17 5.33 10.78
N MET A 56 7.66 5.88 9.67
CA MET A 56 6.53 5.29 8.94
C MET A 56 6.89 3.91 8.38
N ALA A 57 8.09 3.73 7.80
CA ALA A 57 8.55 2.44 7.26
C ALA A 57 8.67 1.32 8.30
N ARG A 58 8.82 1.69 9.58
CA ARG A 58 8.89 0.79 10.74
C ARG A 58 7.53 0.57 11.41
N GLY A 59 6.47 1.21 10.93
CA GLY A 59 5.16 1.19 11.58
C GLY A 59 5.14 1.89 12.95
N GLU A 60 6.04 2.86 13.16
CA GLU A 60 6.14 3.69 14.38
C GLU A 60 5.43 5.04 14.24
N ALA A 61 4.98 5.40 13.04
CA ALA A 61 4.24 6.62 12.75
C ALA A 61 3.26 6.40 11.59
N TYR A 62 2.20 7.21 11.54
CA TYR A 62 1.19 7.15 10.47
C TYR A 62 1.33 8.29 9.48
N ALA A 63 1.12 7.98 8.20
CA ALA A 63 1.06 9.00 7.15
C ALA A 63 -0.25 9.80 7.24
N LYS A 64 -0.17 11.10 6.96
CA LYS A 64 -1.38 11.88 6.68
C LYS A 64 -1.97 11.43 5.35
N LYS A 65 -3.30 11.52 5.18
CA LYS A 65 -4.02 11.14 3.95
C LYS A 65 -3.32 11.60 2.66
N TRP A 66 -2.99 12.88 2.54
CA TRP A 66 -2.31 13.41 1.33
C TRP A 66 -0.95 12.77 1.04
N LEU A 67 -0.22 12.33 2.08
CA LEU A 67 1.07 11.65 1.91
C LEU A 67 0.85 10.17 1.56
N MET A 68 -0.18 9.54 2.14
CA MET A 68 -0.60 8.19 1.74
C MET A 68 -0.96 8.16 0.25
N ASP A 69 -1.76 9.12 -0.21
CA ASP A 69 -2.18 9.21 -1.62
C ASP A 69 -0.97 9.38 -2.55
N LEU A 70 -0.01 10.21 -2.13
CA LEU A 70 1.22 10.42 -2.89
C LEU A 70 2.09 9.16 -2.92
N LEU A 71 2.20 8.44 -1.80
CA LEU A 71 2.94 7.19 -1.71
C LEU A 71 2.30 6.12 -2.59
N LEU A 72 0.97 5.97 -2.54
CA LEU A 72 0.22 5.04 -3.36
C LEU A 72 0.41 5.35 -4.86
N LYS A 73 0.20 6.61 -5.26
CA LYS A 73 0.46 7.05 -6.64
C LYS A 73 1.88 6.71 -7.09
N THR A 74 2.87 7.03 -6.25
CA THR A 74 4.27 6.78 -6.58
C THR A 74 4.56 5.28 -6.72
N ALA A 75 4.05 4.46 -5.80
CA ALA A 75 4.21 3.01 -5.86
C ALA A 75 3.58 2.40 -7.13
N LEU A 76 2.36 2.83 -7.47
CA LEU A 76 1.66 2.42 -8.69
C LEU A 76 2.45 2.77 -9.96
N GLN A 77 3.01 3.98 -10.02
CA GLN A 77 3.88 4.41 -11.12
C GLN A 77 5.18 3.59 -11.23
N PHE A 78 5.71 3.11 -10.11
CA PHE A 78 6.84 2.19 -10.06
C PHE A 78 6.44 0.71 -10.17
N GLY A 79 5.18 0.43 -10.50
CA GLY A 79 4.74 -0.91 -10.87
C GLY A 79 4.13 -1.73 -9.74
N TRP A 80 4.03 -1.22 -8.51
CA TRP A 80 3.29 -1.88 -7.45
C TRP A 80 1.82 -2.02 -7.86
N ALA A 81 1.17 -3.09 -7.42
CA ALA A 81 -0.27 -3.28 -7.54
C ALA A 81 -0.77 -4.07 -6.32
N PRO A 82 -2.01 -3.81 -5.85
CA PRO A 82 -2.61 -4.61 -4.79
C PRO A 82 -2.76 -6.06 -5.25
N SER A 83 -2.41 -7.00 -4.36
CA SER A 83 -2.40 -8.44 -4.68
C SER A 83 -3.09 -9.31 -3.62
N SER A 84 -3.33 -8.75 -2.43
CA SER A 84 -4.04 -9.40 -1.33
C SER A 84 -5.34 -8.68 -0.97
N ALA A 85 -6.26 -9.36 -0.30
CA ALA A 85 -7.48 -8.75 0.20
C ALA A 85 -7.17 -7.54 1.11
N GLU A 86 -6.13 -7.66 1.92
CA GLU A 86 -5.63 -6.62 2.80
C GLU A 86 -5.11 -5.40 2.04
N ASP A 87 -4.33 -5.60 0.98
CA ASP A 87 -3.87 -4.49 0.12
C ASP A 87 -5.07 -3.77 -0.50
N TRP A 88 -6.07 -4.52 -0.95
CA TRP A 88 -7.28 -3.98 -1.54
C TRP A 88 -8.11 -3.19 -0.54
N GLU A 89 -8.28 -3.66 0.69
CA GLU A 89 -8.92 -2.90 1.77
C GLU A 89 -8.19 -1.59 2.07
N ASP A 90 -6.86 -1.64 2.12
CA ASP A 90 -6.02 -0.48 2.38
C ASP A 90 -6.06 0.53 1.22
N VAL A 91 -6.05 0.06 -0.03
CA VAL A 91 -6.23 0.89 -1.23
C VAL A 91 -7.60 1.57 -1.23
N ILE A 92 -8.66 0.83 -0.96
CA ILE A 92 -10.02 1.37 -0.91
C ILE A 92 -10.13 2.43 0.19
N TRP A 93 -9.58 2.16 1.36
CA TRP A 93 -9.54 3.15 2.45
C TRP A 93 -8.70 4.38 2.05
N ALA A 94 -7.56 4.17 1.39
CA ALA A 94 -6.73 5.24 0.89
C ALA A 94 -7.44 6.08 -0.17
N LEU A 95 -8.29 5.52 -1.04
CA LEU A 95 -8.98 6.30 -2.07
C LEU A 95 -10.25 6.97 -1.54
N THR A 96 -11.06 6.24 -0.77
CA THR A 96 -12.42 6.66 -0.39
C THR A 96 -12.51 7.26 1.02
N GLY A 97 -11.51 7.03 1.86
CA GLY A 97 -11.56 7.35 3.29
C GLY A 97 -12.46 6.42 4.13
N LYS A 98 -13.09 5.41 3.51
CA LYS A 98 -14.00 4.46 4.16
C LYS A 98 -13.39 3.06 4.17
N ARG A 99 -13.45 2.39 5.31
CA ARG A 99 -13.13 0.95 5.39
C ARG A 99 -14.36 0.16 4.94
N GLN A 100 -14.21 -0.67 3.94
CA GLN A 100 -15.25 -1.57 3.46
C GLN A 100 -14.65 -2.94 3.14
N SER A 101 -15.48 -3.98 3.26
CA SER A 101 -15.13 -5.32 2.83
C SER A 101 -14.87 -5.32 1.33
N VAL A 102 -13.78 -5.97 0.91
CA VAL A 102 -13.50 -6.24 -0.50
C VAL A 102 -14.49 -7.23 -1.10
N TYR A 103 -15.04 -8.13 -0.29
CA TYR A 103 -16.02 -9.13 -0.71
C TYR A 103 -17.42 -8.53 -0.69
N GLY A 104 -17.99 -8.26 -1.88
CA GLY A 104 -19.40 -7.90 -2.07
C GLY A 104 -19.69 -6.45 -2.47
N GLY A 105 -18.67 -5.61 -2.67
CA GLY A 105 -18.82 -4.24 -3.18
C GLY A 105 -18.60 -4.14 -4.69
N ASP A 106 -19.17 -3.11 -5.32
CA ASP A 106 -18.80 -2.68 -6.67
C ASP A 106 -17.49 -1.86 -6.57
N ASN A 107 -16.42 -2.40 -7.14
CA ASN A 107 -15.08 -1.80 -7.12
C ASN A 107 -14.71 -1.16 -8.47
N GLN A 108 -15.64 -1.01 -9.41
CA GLN A 108 -15.35 -0.45 -10.74
C GLN A 108 -14.68 0.93 -10.63
N GLN A 109 -15.20 1.82 -9.78
CA GLN A 109 -14.59 3.15 -9.58
C GLN A 109 -13.17 3.05 -9.01
N ILE A 110 -12.87 2.05 -8.18
CA ILE A 110 -11.53 1.84 -7.62
C ILE A 110 -10.54 1.48 -8.73
N TYR A 111 -10.94 0.64 -9.69
CA TYR A 111 -10.08 0.28 -10.82
C TYR A 111 -9.79 1.49 -11.72
N VAL A 112 -10.81 2.32 -11.97
CA VAL A 112 -10.66 3.59 -12.70
C VAL A 112 -9.68 4.52 -11.98
N ASP A 113 -9.85 4.72 -10.68
CA ASP A 113 -8.97 5.58 -9.88
C ASP A 113 -7.51 5.06 -9.90
N LEU A 114 -7.31 3.75 -9.78
CA LEU A 114 -5.99 3.12 -9.87
C LEU A 114 -5.38 3.26 -11.26
N ALA A 115 -6.18 3.12 -12.32
CA ALA A 115 -5.77 3.33 -13.70
C ALA A 115 -5.27 4.76 -13.93
N GLU A 116 -6.03 5.76 -13.46
CA GLU A 116 -5.66 7.17 -13.54
C GLU A 116 -4.36 7.48 -12.77
N LEU A 117 -4.20 6.93 -11.56
CA LEU A 117 -3.01 7.15 -10.73
C LEU A 117 -1.75 6.49 -11.31
N SER A 118 -1.90 5.30 -11.88
CA SER A 118 -0.79 4.49 -12.38
C SER A 118 -0.41 4.77 -13.84
N GLY A 119 -1.35 5.28 -14.64
CA GLY A 119 -1.23 5.35 -16.10
C GLY A 119 -1.34 3.98 -16.79
N LYS A 120 -1.86 2.97 -16.09
CA LYS A 120 -2.07 1.59 -16.59
C LYS A 120 -3.55 1.36 -16.92
N PRO A 121 -3.89 0.38 -17.79
CA PRO A 121 -5.29 0.07 -18.10
C PRO A 121 -6.05 -0.47 -16.87
N GLU A 122 -7.34 -0.12 -16.78
CA GLU A 122 -8.28 -0.57 -15.73
C GLU A 122 -8.32 -2.11 -15.63
N GLN A 123 -8.28 -2.79 -16.77
CA GLN A 123 -8.37 -4.25 -16.86
C GLN A 123 -7.26 -4.97 -16.09
N LEU A 124 -6.10 -4.33 -15.90
CA LEU A 124 -5.03 -4.88 -15.07
C LEU A 124 -5.48 -4.97 -13.60
N PHE A 125 -6.09 -3.92 -13.08
CA PHE A 125 -6.54 -3.87 -11.69
C PHE A 125 -7.74 -4.78 -11.45
N GLU A 126 -8.66 -4.81 -12.40
CA GLU A 126 -9.78 -5.76 -12.37
C GLU A 126 -9.26 -7.21 -12.38
N SER A 127 -8.33 -7.56 -13.27
CA SER A 127 -7.77 -8.91 -13.34
C SER A 127 -7.08 -9.30 -12.04
N ASN A 128 -6.21 -8.43 -11.49
CA ASN A 128 -5.55 -8.66 -10.20
C ASN A 128 -6.56 -8.87 -9.06
N PHE A 129 -7.66 -8.11 -9.06
CA PHE A 129 -8.71 -8.29 -8.06
C PHE A 129 -9.40 -9.65 -8.20
N GLN A 130 -9.74 -10.05 -9.42
CA GLN A 130 -10.38 -11.35 -9.68
C GLN A 130 -9.46 -12.52 -9.34
N GLU A 131 -8.17 -12.43 -9.64
CA GLU A 131 -7.16 -13.43 -9.25
C GLU A 131 -7.11 -13.59 -7.72
N MET A 132 -7.03 -12.47 -6.99
CA MET A 132 -7.06 -12.47 -5.52
C MET A 132 -8.34 -13.14 -4.96
N LEU A 133 -9.52 -12.86 -5.54
CA LEU A 133 -10.77 -13.50 -5.14
C LEU A 133 -10.75 -15.01 -5.39
N GLN A 134 -10.18 -15.46 -6.51
CA GLN A 134 -10.07 -16.89 -6.83
C GLN A 134 -9.13 -17.59 -5.84
N GLU A 135 -7.96 -17.04 -5.56
CA GLU A 135 -6.98 -17.60 -4.63
C GLU A 135 -7.56 -17.71 -3.20
N THR A 136 -8.30 -16.70 -2.75
CA THR A 136 -8.97 -16.72 -1.45
C THR A 136 -10.02 -17.85 -1.37
N ASN A 137 -10.73 -18.12 -2.46
CA ASN A 137 -11.74 -19.17 -2.53
C ASN A 137 -11.14 -20.58 -2.60
N TYR A 138 -9.99 -20.77 -3.26
CA TYR A 138 -9.28 -22.05 -3.28
C TYR A 138 -8.61 -22.38 -1.93
N GLY A 139 -8.19 -21.36 -1.17
CA GLY A 139 -7.70 -21.50 0.21
C GLY A 139 -8.79 -21.87 1.23
N ARG A 140 -10.07 -21.76 0.88
CA ARG A 140 -11.21 -22.29 1.64
C ARG A 140 -11.66 -23.65 1.10
N SER A 141 -10.72 -24.59 1.00
CA SER A 141 -11.09 -26.00 0.86
C SER A 141 -11.43 -26.53 2.26
N VAL A 142 -12.72 -26.80 2.49
CA VAL A 142 -13.22 -27.60 3.61
C VAL A 142 -12.77 -29.05 3.44
#